data_AF-A0A948XKM0-F1
#
_entry.id   AF-A0A948XKM0-F1
#
_cell.length_a   1.000
_cell.length_b   1.000
_cell.length_c   1.000
_cell.angle_alpha   90.00
_cell.angle_beta   90.00
_cell.angle_gamma   90.00
#
_symmetry.space_group_name_H-M   'P 1'
#
loop_
_entity.id
_entity.type
_entity.pdbx_description
1 polymer ?
#
loop_
_entity_poly.entity_id
_entity_poly.type
_entity_poly.pdbx_seq_one_letter_code
_entity_poly.pdbx_strand_id
1 'polypeptide(L)'
;MNLEVRESQIEDILVGASVLTRRLLNLTDEPRLLVRQMILPSGRLDLLYAYKTKLLLIELKAVEFRQNFLDQVLSYKSDLLEYQQKGNLLHGDIEPYLLCTDVTSAEESFAMQREVKLIRYNPQELFDFFYKNFKPITFFIGIKPIDIGIWNLHLVHEFIYFLEQTNSVTKLRELVGGSQKTLYNKIKFAFELRLINWLPNQDSISLTELGKQYVEYKDKVLPERLSEEQARLLCDFVMQNPYESSVILGIAAVVESVFALSKNTYPVPMKQLIEFYAFYAGKYFDWQTSKAKYNATRMYSNYAVDLGLLAKTNEAIYLTPEGFRFTVKMQMHKNLKMIESMRIF
;
A
#
# COMPACT_ATOMS: atom_id res chain seq x y z
N MET A 1 -24.90 6.82 9.46
CA MET A 1 -23.75 7.72 9.21
C MET A 1 -23.79 7.99 7.72
N ASN A 2 -24.08 9.23 7.28
CA ASN A 2 -24.17 9.54 5.86
C ASN A 2 -22.76 9.71 5.30
N LEU A 3 -22.40 8.92 4.28
CA LEU A 3 -21.13 9.07 3.58
C LEU A 3 -21.26 10.25 2.62
N GLU A 4 -20.48 11.31 2.83
CA GLU A 4 -20.36 12.40 1.87
C GLU A 4 -19.48 11.96 0.69
N VAL A 5 -20.08 11.80 -0.48
CA VAL A 5 -19.39 11.33 -1.70
C VAL A 5 -19.81 12.16 -2.91
N ARG A 6 -18.85 12.45 -3.80
CA ARG A 6 -19.13 13.06 -5.10
C ARG A 6 -19.42 11.99 -6.14
N GLU A 7 -20.37 12.22 -7.03
CA GLU A 7 -20.70 11.32 -8.15
C GLU A 7 -19.46 10.94 -8.96
N SER A 8 -18.58 11.91 -9.23
CA SER A 8 -17.33 11.68 -9.95
C SER A 8 -16.42 10.62 -9.32
N GLN A 9 -16.45 10.46 -7.99
CA GLN A 9 -15.66 9.43 -7.30
C GLN A 9 -16.25 8.03 -7.50
N ILE A 10 -17.59 7.93 -7.57
CA ILE A 10 -18.27 6.67 -7.89
C ILE A 10 -18.02 6.30 -9.34
N GLU A 11 -18.08 7.27 -10.25
CA GLU A 11 -17.70 7.06 -11.66
C GLU A 11 -16.28 6.53 -11.80
N ASP A 12 -15.30 7.16 -11.13
CA ASP A 12 -13.89 6.74 -11.20
C ASP A 12 -13.75 5.26 -10.82
N ILE A 13 -14.49 4.81 -9.78
CA ILE A 13 -14.50 3.41 -9.34
C ILE A 13 -15.13 2.49 -10.40
N LEU A 14 -16.29 2.85 -10.97
CA LEU A 14 -16.98 2.03 -11.96
C LEU A 14 -16.20 1.94 -13.29
N VAL A 15 -15.50 3.01 -13.67
CA VAL A 15 -14.61 3.04 -14.83
C VAL A 15 -13.37 2.18 -14.59
N GLY A 16 -12.75 2.30 -13.42
CA GLY A 16 -11.58 1.51 -13.07
C GLY A 16 -11.88 0.02 -12.90
N ALA A 17 -13.09 -0.36 -12.45
CA ALA A 17 -13.44 -1.73 -12.12
C ALA A 17 -14.75 -2.20 -12.79
N SER A 18 -14.66 -2.66 -14.04
CA SER A 18 -15.80 -3.24 -14.81
C SER A 18 -16.54 -4.36 -14.07
N VAL A 19 -15.84 -5.13 -13.25
CA VAL A 19 -16.43 -6.16 -12.38
C VAL A 19 -17.46 -5.60 -11.39
N LEU A 20 -17.29 -4.36 -10.92
CA LEU A 20 -18.27 -3.69 -10.07
C LEU A 20 -19.51 -3.30 -10.86
N THR A 21 -19.34 -2.71 -12.04
CA THR A 21 -20.46 -2.39 -12.93
C THR A 21 -21.26 -3.63 -13.26
N ARG A 22 -20.60 -4.76 -13.55
CA ARG A 22 -21.26 -6.07 -13.75
C ARG A 22 -22.11 -6.46 -12.54
N ARG A 23 -21.54 -6.42 -11.33
CA ARG A 23 -22.26 -6.82 -10.11
C ARG A 23 -23.42 -5.88 -9.81
N LEU A 24 -23.20 -4.58 -9.95
CA LEU A 24 -24.18 -3.55 -9.62
C LEU A 24 -25.39 -3.60 -10.55
N LEU A 25 -25.15 -3.82 -11.84
CA LEU A 25 -26.21 -3.92 -12.85
C LEU A 25 -26.77 -5.35 -13.01
N ASN A 26 -26.28 -6.30 -12.18
CA ASN A 26 -26.63 -7.73 -12.23
C ASN A 26 -26.45 -8.37 -13.63
N LEU A 27 -25.29 -8.14 -14.25
CA LEU A 27 -24.93 -8.67 -15.57
C LEU A 27 -24.17 -10.00 -15.44
N THR A 28 -24.22 -10.84 -16.48
CA THR A 28 -23.52 -12.13 -16.48
C THR A 28 -22.02 -11.95 -16.71
N ASP A 29 -21.65 -11.04 -17.61
CA ASP A 29 -20.27 -10.77 -18.04
C ASP A 29 -19.91 -9.30 -17.84
N GLU A 30 -18.62 -8.97 -17.91
CA GLU A 30 -18.17 -7.59 -17.69
C GLU A 30 -18.51 -6.68 -18.88
N PRO A 31 -19.18 -5.54 -18.64
CA PRO A 31 -19.45 -4.58 -19.70
C PRO A 31 -18.17 -3.81 -20.04
N ARG A 32 -18.05 -3.37 -21.29
CA ARG A 32 -16.92 -2.57 -21.77
C ARG A 32 -17.29 -1.09 -21.79
N LEU A 33 -16.53 -0.26 -21.09
CA LEU A 33 -16.75 1.19 -21.14
C LEU A 33 -16.50 1.70 -22.58
N LEU A 34 -17.44 2.46 -23.11
CA LEU A 34 -17.28 3.16 -24.39
C LEU A 34 -16.90 4.61 -24.16
N VAL A 35 -17.70 5.31 -23.35
CA VAL A 35 -17.53 6.75 -23.11
C VAL A 35 -17.86 7.05 -21.66
N ARG A 36 -17.08 7.95 -21.08
CA ARG A 36 -17.34 8.59 -19.79
C ARG A 36 -17.66 10.07 -20.05
N GLN A 37 -18.62 10.63 -19.32
CA GLN A 37 -18.96 12.05 -19.35
C GLN A 37 -19.27 12.55 -20.76
N MET A 38 -20.13 11.80 -21.47
CA MET A 38 -20.50 12.08 -22.87
C MET A 38 -21.39 13.33 -22.94
N ILE A 39 -20.98 14.33 -23.71
CA ILE A 39 -21.79 15.54 -23.95
C ILE A 39 -22.88 15.21 -24.97
N LEU A 40 -24.13 15.44 -24.57
CA LEU A 40 -25.35 15.26 -25.34
C LEU A 40 -26.14 16.59 -25.38
N PRO A 41 -27.06 16.79 -26.33
CA PRO A 41 -27.92 17.97 -26.37
C PRO A 41 -28.67 18.25 -25.06
N SER A 42 -29.16 17.21 -24.39
CA SER A 42 -29.91 17.32 -23.13
C SER A 42 -29.04 17.39 -21.87
N GLY A 43 -27.70 17.30 -22.00
CA GLY A 43 -26.80 17.40 -20.87
C GLY A 43 -25.53 16.57 -21.02
N ARG A 44 -25.04 16.02 -19.91
CA ARG A 44 -23.81 15.24 -19.87
C ARG A 44 -24.10 13.89 -19.22
N LEU A 45 -24.07 12.84 -20.02
CA LEU A 45 -24.27 11.47 -19.56
C LEU A 45 -23.03 10.97 -18.83
N ASP A 46 -23.21 10.42 -17.63
CA ASP A 46 -22.09 9.97 -16.81
C ASP A 46 -21.32 8.82 -17.46
N LEU A 47 -21.99 7.73 -17.82
CA LEU A 47 -21.32 6.53 -18.34
C LEU A 47 -22.14 5.86 -19.45
N LEU A 48 -21.43 5.42 -20.49
CA LEU A 48 -21.97 4.59 -21.56
C LEU A 48 -21.10 3.34 -21.74
N TYR A 49 -21.70 2.16 -21.58
CA TYR A 49 -21.03 0.87 -21.75
C TYR A 49 -21.61 0.10 -22.94
N ALA A 50 -20.77 -0.70 -23.59
CA ALA A 50 -21.19 -1.78 -24.48
C ALA A 50 -21.32 -3.08 -23.68
N TYR A 51 -22.42 -3.79 -23.89
CA TYR A 51 -22.64 -5.11 -23.30
C TYR A 51 -23.43 -6.00 -24.26
N LYS A 52 -22.77 -7.00 -24.83
CA LYS A 52 -23.33 -7.88 -25.88
C LYS A 52 -23.85 -7.02 -27.05
N THR A 53 -25.14 -7.08 -27.36
CA THR A 53 -25.79 -6.30 -28.43
C THR A 53 -26.40 -4.99 -27.93
N LYS A 54 -26.11 -4.60 -26.68
CA LYS A 54 -26.75 -3.49 -25.99
C LYS A 54 -25.77 -2.37 -25.64
N LEU A 55 -26.32 -1.17 -25.53
CA LEU A 55 -25.67 -0.01 -24.93
C LEU A 55 -26.31 0.26 -23.57
N LEU A 56 -25.51 0.22 -22.51
CA LEU A 56 -25.95 0.53 -21.16
C LEU A 56 -25.69 2.00 -20.89
N LEU A 57 -26.76 2.79 -20.88
CA LEU A 57 -26.75 4.19 -20.46
C LEU A 57 -26.86 4.19 -18.94
N ILE A 58 -25.91 4.81 -18.24
CA ILE A 58 -25.90 4.84 -16.78
C ILE A 58 -25.80 6.30 -16.34
N GLU A 59 -26.81 6.74 -15.59
CA GLU A 59 -26.78 8.00 -14.83
C GLU A 59 -26.62 7.70 -13.35
N LEU A 60 -25.71 8.42 -12.69
CA LEU A 60 -25.40 8.22 -11.28
C LEU A 60 -25.92 9.39 -10.45
N LYS A 61 -26.49 9.08 -9.29
CA LYS A 61 -26.92 10.06 -8.30
C LYS A 61 -26.46 9.63 -6.92
N ALA A 62 -25.58 10.42 -6.30
CA ALA A 62 -25.09 10.18 -4.95
C ALA A 62 -26.08 10.62 -3.86
N VAL A 63 -27.37 10.54 -4.16
CA VAL A 63 -28.50 11.00 -3.36
C VAL A 63 -29.69 10.06 -3.55
N GLU A 64 -30.73 10.26 -2.74
CA GLU A 64 -32.03 9.63 -2.93
C GLU A 64 -32.64 9.96 -4.30
N PHE A 65 -33.50 9.08 -4.79
CA PHE A 65 -34.20 9.27 -6.05
C PHE A 65 -35.00 10.58 -6.10
N ARG A 66 -35.01 11.19 -7.29
CA ARG A 66 -35.89 12.29 -7.63
C ARG A 66 -36.39 12.12 -9.06
N GLN A 67 -37.64 12.51 -9.30
CA GLN A 67 -38.28 12.33 -10.60
C GLN A 67 -37.55 13.04 -11.75
N ASN A 68 -36.94 14.20 -11.51
CA ASN A 68 -36.18 14.91 -12.53
C ASN A 68 -34.96 14.12 -13.03
N PHE A 69 -34.38 13.23 -12.21
CA PHE A 69 -33.29 12.35 -12.65
C PHE A 69 -33.78 11.31 -13.65
N LEU A 70 -35.01 10.82 -13.51
CA LEU A 70 -35.62 9.91 -14.47
C LEU A 70 -35.87 10.62 -15.80
N ASP A 71 -36.40 11.84 -15.77
CA ASP A 71 -36.66 12.63 -16.97
C ASP A 71 -35.35 12.95 -17.72
N GLN A 72 -34.26 13.18 -16.99
CA GLN A 72 -32.91 13.35 -17.54
C GLN A 72 -32.42 12.08 -18.27
N VAL A 73 -32.56 10.91 -17.65
CA VAL A 73 -32.17 9.62 -18.26
C VAL A 73 -32.95 9.33 -19.55
N LEU A 74 -34.25 9.65 -19.55
CA LEU A 74 -35.09 9.49 -20.75
C LEU A 74 -34.65 10.44 -21.88
N SER A 75 -34.29 11.67 -21.54
CA SER A 75 -33.76 12.64 -22.50
C SER A 75 -32.44 12.15 -23.11
N TYR A 76 -31.53 11.60 -22.29
CA TYR A 76 -30.30 10.98 -22.78
C TYR A 76 -30.56 9.77 -23.69
N LYS A 77 -31.55 8.92 -23.37
CA LYS A 77 -31.93 7.79 -24.24
C LYS A 77 -32.38 8.30 -25.61
N SER A 78 -33.20 9.35 -25.67
CA SER A 78 -33.63 9.98 -26.92
C SER A 78 -32.46 10.53 -27.73
N ASP A 79 -31.54 11.25 -27.09
CA ASP A 79 -30.34 11.80 -27.75
C ASP A 79 -29.45 10.69 -28.34
N LEU A 80 -29.25 9.59 -27.60
CA LEU A 80 -28.45 8.45 -28.08
C LEU A 80 -29.12 7.74 -29.26
N LEU A 81 -30.45 7.62 -29.27
CA LEU A 81 -31.19 7.06 -30.42
C LEU A 81 -31.02 7.93 -31.67
N GLU A 82 -31.04 9.25 -31.53
CA GLU A 82 -30.78 10.18 -32.63
C GLU A 82 -29.33 10.04 -33.14
N TYR A 83 -28.37 9.87 -32.23
CA TYR A 83 -26.97 9.63 -32.59
C TYR A 83 -26.79 8.31 -33.35
N GLN A 84 -27.51 7.25 -32.99
CA GLN A 84 -27.54 6.00 -33.75
C GLN A 84 -28.11 6.21 -35.16
N GLN A 85 -29.24 6.91 -35.30
CA GLN A 85 -29.86 7.19 -36.61
C GLN A 85 -28.94 8.01 -37.54
N LYS A 86 -28.13 8.90 -36.98
CA LYS A 86 -27.14 9.70 -37.70
C LYS A 86 -25.83 8.97 -37.99
N GLY A 87 -25.66 7.73 -37.52
CA GLY A 87 -24.43 6.95 -37.66
C GLY A 87 -23.28 7.40 -36.77
N ASN A 88 -23.55 8.24 -35.76
CA ASN A 88 -22.55 8.74 -34.81
C ASN A 88 -22.34 7.80 -33.61
N LEU A 89 -23.20 6.78 -33.47
CA LEU A 89 -23.13 5.77 -32.43
C LEU A 89 -23.49 4.41 -33.01
N LEU A 90 -22.88 3.34 -32.50
CA LEU A 90 -23.18 1.96 -32.91
C LEU A 90 -24.66 1.63 -32.68
N HIS A 91 -25.30 0.99 -33.65
CA HIS A 91 -26.66 0.46 -33.48
C HIS A 91 -26.70 -0.68 -32.47
N GLY A 92 -27.65 -0.62 -31.55
CA GLY A 92 -27.90 -1.59 -30.50
C GLY A 92 -28.98 -1.10 -29.54
N ASP A 93 -29.60 -2.01 -28.80
CA ASP A 93 -30.66 -1.64 -27.86
C ASP A 93 -30.07 -0.79 -26.72
N ILE A 94 -30.64 0.39 -26.48
CA ILE A 94 -30.23 1.27 -25.39
C ILE A 94 -31.04 0.90 -24.14
N GLU A 95 -30.32 0.41 -23.13
CA GLU A 95 -30.88 0.01 -21.85
C GLU A 95 -30.48 1.05 -20.78
N PRO A 96 -31.42 1.90 -20.34
CA PRO A 96 -31.12 2.96 -19.39
C PRO A 96 -31.17 2.48 -17.94
N TYR A 97 -30.17 2.89 -17.18
CA TYR A 97 -30.02 2.66 -15.75
C TYR A 97 -29.89 4.00 -15.02
N LEU A 98 -30.63 4.13 -13.92
CA LEU A 98 -30.50 5.23 -12.98
C LEU A 98 -30.07 4.66 -11.63
N LEU A 99 -28.94 5.12 -11.11
CA LEU A 99 -28.38 4.60 -9.87
C LEU A 99 -28.52 5.67 -8.78
N CYS A 100 -29.21 5.35 -7.69
CA CYS A 100 -29.43 6.24 -6.55
C CYS A 100 -29.03 5.56 -5.24
N THR A 101 -28.71 6.34 -4.21
CA THR A 101 -28.32 5.78 -2.89
C THR A 101 -29.50 5.23 -2.10
N ASP A 102 -30.69 5.80 -2.34
CA ASP A 102 -31.93 5.36 -1.73
C ASP A 102 -33.08 5.41 -2.75
N VAL A 103 -33.92 4.39 -2.71
CA VAL A 103 -35.04 4.16 -3.62
C VAL A 103 -36.12 3.34 -2.90
N THR A 104 -37.38 3.63 -3.21
CA THR A 104 -38.53 2.87 -2.75
C THR A 104 -39.07 1.97 -3.86
N SER A 105 -39.79 0.90 -3.49
CA SER A 105 -40.38 -0.01 -4.49
C SER A 105 -41.42 0.66 -5.41
N ALA A 106 -42.06 1.75 -4.94
CA ALA A 106 -42.97 2.55 -5.75
C ALA A 106 -42.21 3.32 -6.84
N GLU A 107 -41.06 3.89 -6.51
CA GLU A 107 -40.19 4.60 -7.46
C GLU A 107 -39.54 3.64 -8.46
N GLU A 108 -39.14 2.45 -8.01
CA GLU A 108 -38.64 1.39 -8.90
C GLU A 108 -39.70 0.98 -9.93
N SER A 109 -40.94 0.77 -9.47
CA SER A 109 -42.07 0.45 -10.34
C SER A 109 -42.38 1.58 -11.32
N PHE A 110 -42.33 2.83 -10.86
CA PHE A 110 -42.55 4.02 -11.69
C PHE A 110 -41.48 4.19 -12.77
N ALA A 111 -40.21 4.00 -12.43
CA ALA A 111 -39.10 4.02 -13.40
C ALA A 111 -39.21 2.86 -14.41
N MET A 112 -39.56 1.66 -13.93
CA MET A 112 -39.70 0.47 -14.77
C MET A 112 -40.84 0.61 -15.80
N GLN A 113 -41.94 1.26 -15.45
CA GLN A 113 -43.03 1.59 -16.40
C GLN A 113 -42.57 2.49 -17.54
N ARG A 114 -41.47 3.24 -17.36
CA ARG A 114 -40.83 4.06 -18.39
C ARG A 114 -39.59 3.41 -18.99
N GLU A 115 -39.44 2.09 -18.80
CA GLU A 115 -38.31 1.29 -19.29
C GLU A 115 -36.94 1.72 -18.74
N VAL A 116 -36.90 2.33 -17.55
CA VAL A 116 -35.66 2.69 -16.86
C VAL A 116 -35.45 1.78 -15.66
N LYS A 117 -34.26 1.16 -15.59
CA LYS A 117 -33.86 0.34 -14.45
C LYS A 117 -33.30 1.22 -13.35
N LEU A 118 -34.12 1.48 -12.33
CA LEU A 118 -33.69 2.15 -11.12
C LEU A 118 -32.96 1.14 -10.21
N ILE A 119 -31.73 1.45 -9.82
CA ILE A 119 -30.88 0.60 -8.99
C ILE A 119 -30.48 1.36 -7.73
N ARG A 120 -30.76 0.76 -6.57
CA ARG A 120 -30.16 1.19 -5.33
C ARG A 120 -28.71 0.76 -5.26
N TYR A 121 -27.80 1.66 -4.91
CA TYR A 121 -26.43 1.30 -4.60
C TYR A 121 -25.97 1.88 -3.27
N ASN A 122 -25.01 1.20 -2.64
CA ASN A 122 -24.38 1.69 -1.42
C ASN A 122 -22.96 2.19 -1.75
N PRO A 123 -22.71 3.50 -1.70
CA PRO A 123 -21.37 4.06 -1.91
C PRO A 123 -20.28 3.39 -1.09
N GLN A 124 -20.56 3.04 0.18
CA GLN A 124 -19.59 2.40 1.07
C GLN A 124 -19.12 1.05 0.52
N GLU A 125 -20.05 0.24 -0.02
CA GLU A 125 -19.70 -1.07 -0.58
C GLU A 125 -18.80 -0.94 -1.82
N LEU A 126 -19.00 0.10 -2.63
CA LEU A 126 -18.15 0.39 -3.79
C LEU A 126 -16.73 0.77 -3.35
N PHE A 127 -16.59 1.66 -2.35
CA PHE A 127 -15.27 2.01 -1.80
C PHE A 127 -14.59 0.82 -1.13
N ASP A 128 -15.32 0.02 -0.36
CA ASP A 128 -14.78 -1.17 0.29
C ASP A 128 -14.29 -2.18 -0.74
N PHE A 129 -15.03 -2.38 -1.83
CA PHE A 129 -14.60 -3.23 -2.92
C PHE A 129 -13.36 -2.66 -3.60
N PHE A 130 -13.38 -1.37 -3.97
CA PHE A 130 -12.24 -0.72 -4.60
C PHE A 130 -10.98 -0.87 -3.74
N TYR A 131 -11.06 -0.55 -2.46
CA TYR A 131 -9.94 -0.68 -1.53
C TYR A 131 -9.44 -2.13 -1.42
N LYS A 132 -10.34 -3.12 -1.27
CA LYS A 132 -9.95 -4.53 -1.17
C LYS A 132 -9.23 -5.06 -2.42
N ASN A 133 -9.57 -4.57 -3.61
CA ASN A 133 -8.98 -5.03 -4.86
C ASN A 133 -7.76 -4.20 -5.28
N PHE A 134 -7.66 -2.93 -4.86
CA PHE A 134 -6.52 -2.07 -5.17
C PHE A 134 -5.37 -2.24 -4.15
N LYS A 135 -5.69 -2.48 -2.87
CA LYS A 135 -4.70 -2.67 -1.79
C LYS A 135 -3.65 -3.76 -2.08
N PRO A 136 -3.97 -4.92 -2.69
CA PRO A 136 -2.98 -5.93 -3.03
C PRO A 136 -1.95 -5.46 -4.07
N ILE A 137 -2.31 -4.51 -4.93
CA ILE A 137 -1.46 -3.98 -6.01
C ILE A 137 -0.51 -2.91 -5.47
N THR A 138 -0.89 -2.21 -4.41
CA THR A 138 0.00 -1.37 -3.61
C THR A 138 0.88 -2.25 -2.72
N PHE A 139 1.91 -2.87 -3.34
CA PHE A 139 2.85 -3.86 -2.77
C PHE A 139 3.33 -3.55 -1.33
N PHE A 140 3.49 -2.27 -1.01
CA PHE A 140 4.00 -1.80 0.28
C PHE A 140 2.97 -1.75 1.43
N ILE A 141 1.65 -1.81 1.17
CA ILE A 141 0.63 -1.74 2.24
C ILE A 141 0.57 -3.06 3.05
N GLY A 142 1.01 -4.17 2.44
CA GLY A 142 0.97 -5.50 3.08
C GLY A 142 2.10 -5.78 4.07
N ILE A 143 3.25 -5.12 3.90
CA ILE A 143 4.44 -5.37 4.72
C ILE A 143 4.36 -4.50 5.98
N LYS A 144 4.67 -5.08 7.14
CA LYS A 144 4.71 -4.36 8.41
C LYS A 144 6.00 -4.67 9.17
N PRO A 145 6.58 -3.72 9.89
CA PRO A 145 7.77 -3.96 10.71
C PRO A 145 7.56 -5.08 11.72
N ILE A 146 8.58 -5.89 11.99
CA ILE A 146 8.52 -6.98 12.97
C ILE A 146 9.48 -6.73 14.12
N ASP A 147 9.15 -7.23 15.31
CA ASP A 147 10.07 -7.26 16.44
C ASP A 147 10.77 -8.63 16.47
N ILE A 148 12.07 -8.65 16.15
CA ILE A 148 12.91 -9.87 16.15
C ILE A 148 13.75 -9.96 17.44
N GLY A 149 13.70 -8.94 18.31
CA GLY A 149 14.45 -8.90 19.57
C GLY A 149 15.97 -8.75 19.42
N ILE A 150 16.45 -8.34 18.24
CA ILE A 150 17.83 -7.91 18.02
C ILE A 150 17.85 -6.40 18.27
N TRP A 151 18.78 -5.86 19.06
CA TRP A 151 18.71 -4.45 19.45
C TRP A 151 19.58 -3.52 18.60
N ASN A 152 20.65 -4.04 18.00
CA ASN A 152 21.58 -3.27 17.18
C ASN A 152 22.02 -4.12 15.98
N LEU A 153 22.42 -3.48 14.88
CA LEU A 153 22.80 -4.18 13.65
C LEU A 153 24.01 -5.08 13.85
N HIS A 154 25.00 -4.63 14.63
CA HIS A 154 26.25 -5.36 14.80
C HIS A 154 26.12 -6.72 15.50
N LEU A 155 24.98 -7.00 16.15
CA LEU A 155 24.74 -8.27 16.85
C LEU A 155 24.69 -9.49 15.91
N VAL A 156 24.63 -9.29 14.60
CA VAL A 156 24.71 -10.38 13.60
C VAL A 156 26.12 -10.63 13.05
N HIS A 157 27.09 -9.77 13.35
CA HIS A 157 28.46 -9.85 12.81
C HIS A 157 29.07 -11.23 12.92
N GLU A 158 29.13 -11.74 14.16
CA GLU A 158 29.78 -12.99 14.50
C GLU A 158 29.34 -14.15 13.60
N PHE A 159 28.03 -14.37 13.47
CA PHE A 159 27.55 -15.50 12.68
C PHE A 159 27.67 -15.26 11.16
N ILE A 160 27.52 -14.01 10.71
CA ILE A 160 27.68 -13.67 9.29
C ILE A 160 29.13 -13.93 8.85
N TYR A 161 30.12 -13.61 9.69
CA TYR A 161 31.53 -13.89 9.39
C TYR A 161 31.84 -15.38 9.35
N PHE A 162 31.16 -16.20 10.17
CA PHE A 162 31.32 -17.66 10.10
C PHE A 162 30.76 -18.28 8.81
N LEU A 163 29.90 -17.57 8.06
CA LEU A 163 29.40 -18.06 6.77
C LEU A 163 30.48 -18.13 5.67
N GLU A 164 31.64 -17.50 5.86
CA GLU A 164 32.81 -17.73 4.99
C GLU A 164 33.36 -19.16 5.14
N GLN A 165 33.06 -19.83 6.26
CA GLN A 165 33.63 -21.13 6.65
C GLN A 165 32.59 -22.26 6.68
N THR A 166 31.30 -21.93 6.59
CA THR A 166 30.22 -22.91 6.60
C THR A 166 28.98 -22.44 5.84
N ASN A 167 28.26 -23.41 5.28
CA ASN A 167 26.95 -23.25 4.66
C ASN A 167 25.83 -24.00 5.43
N SER A 168 26.09 -24.39 6.68
CA SER A 168 25.20 -25.21 7.51
C SER A 168 24.78 -24.47 8.78
N VAL A 169 23.48 -24.36 9.01
CA VAL A 169 22.90 -23.80 10.23
C VAL A 169 23.30 -24.64 11.45
N THR A 170 23.41 -25.96 11.30
CA THR A 170 23.83 -26.86 12.37
C THR A 170 25.27 -26.58 12.77
N LYS A 171 26.19 -26.44 11.80
CA LYS A 171 27.58 -26.08 12.08
C LYS A 171 27.72 -24.66 12.61
N LEU A 172 26.90 -23.70 12.17
CA LEU A 172 26.86 -22.36 12.75
C LEU A 172 26.48 -22.37 14.24
N ARG A 173 25.60 -23.26 14.68
CA ARG A 173 25.25 -23.40 16.11
C ARG A 173 26.45 -23.78 16.94
N GLU A 174 27.29 -24.69 16.43
CA GLU A 174 28.50 -25.13 17.10
C GLU A 174 29.53 -24.00 17.19
N LEU A 175 29.66 -23.17 16.15
CA LEU A 175 30.63 -22.08 16.08
C LEU A 175 30.25 -20.85 16.91
N VAL A 176 28.99 -20.43 16.86
CA VAL A 176 28.50 -19.20 17.52
C VAL A 176 28.14 -19.45 18.99
N GLY A 177 27.73 -20.68 19.32
CA GLY A 177 27.20 -21.02 20.64
C GLY A 177 25.88 -20.31 20.97
N GLY A 178 25.50 -20.35 22.25
CA GLY A 178 24.26 -19.73 22.75
C GLY A 178 22.99 -20.54 22.50
N SER A 179 21.82 -19.94 22.81
CA SER A 179 20.54 -20.64 22.67
C SER A 179 20.07 -20.70 21.21
N GLN A 180 19.47 -21.83 20.81
CA GLN A 180 18.93 -22.05 19.46
C GLN A 180 17.99 -20.91 19.00
N LYS A 181 17.18 -20.39 19.93
CA LYS A 181 16.26 -19.27 19.66
C LYS A 181 17.01 -17.97 19.32
N THR A 182 18.13 -17.71 19.99
CA THR A 182 18.94 -16.50 19.75
C THR A 182 19.58 -16.55 18.36
N LEU A 183 20.20 -17.67 17.99
CA LEU A 183 20.79 -17.82 16.66
C LEU A 183 19.72 -17.75 15.58
N TYR A 184 18.56 -18.38 15.78
CA TYR A 184 17.44 -18.29 14.83
C TYR A 184 17.01 -16.83 14.60
N ASN A 185 16.90 -16.02 15.66
CA ASN A 185 16.56 -14.60 15.52
C ASN A 185 17.66 -13.82 14.79
N LYS A 186 18.95 -14.11 15.04
CA LYS A 186 20.07 -13.51 14.30
C LYS A 186 20.01 -13.87 12.81
N ILE A 187 19.78 -15.15 12.46
CA ILE A 187 19.61 -15.63 11.08
C ILE A 187 18.44 -14.93 10.41
N LYS A 188 17.26 -14.95 11.05
CA LYS A 188 16.07 -14.28 10.52
C LYS A 188 16.33 -12.79 10.30
N PHE A 189 17.02 -12.12 11.21
CA PHE A 189 17.35 -10.71 11.07
C PHE A 189 18.27 -10.43 9.88
N ALA A 190 19.34 -11.21 9.69
CA ALA A 190 20.22 -11.04 8.52
C ALA A 190 19.52 -11.38 7.20
N PHE A 191 18.60 -12.36 7.20
CA PHE A 191 17.76 -12.67 6.04
C PHE A 191 16.84 -11.49 5.69
N GLU A 192 16.21 -10.87 6.69
CA GLU A 192 15.40 -9.67 6.49
C GLU A 192 16.25 -8.48 6.02
N LEU A 193 17.52 -8.38 6.42
CA LEU A 193 18.46 -7.41 5.86
C LEU A 193 19.02 -7.79 4.47
N ARG A 194 18.60 -8.94 3.91
CA ARG A 194 19.07 -9.48 2.62
C ARG A 194 20.57 -9.74 2.56
N LEU A 195 21.20 -9.99 3.71
CA LEU A 195 22.62 -10.36 3.81
C LEU A 195 22.86 -11.86 3.55
N ILE A 196 21.82 -12.68 3.69
CA ILE A 196 21.92 -14.13 3.52
C ILE A 196 20.75 -14.69 2.69
N ASN A 197 21.03 -15.79 2.00
CA ASN A 197 20.02 -16.70 1.45
C ASN A 197 19.76 -17.80 2.48
N TRP A 198 18.51 -17.90 2.93
CA TRP A 198 18.09 -18.89 3.92
C TRP A 198 16.59 -19.15 3.81
N LEU A 199 16.19 -20.40 4.05
CA LEU A 199 14.78 -20.78 4.18
C LEU A 199 14.52 -21.38 5.57
N PRO A 200 13.40 -21.03 6.22
CA PRO A 200 13.04 -21.61 7.50
C PRO A 200 13.07 -23.14 7.49
N ASN A 201 13.60 -23.72 8.57
CA ASN A 201 13.75 -25.17 8.77
C ASN A 201 14.69 -25.89 7.80
N GLN A 202 15.46 -25.15 6.97
CA GLN A 202 16.55 -25.72 6.19
C GLN A 202 17.90 -25.51 6.87
N ASP A 203 18.79 -26.48 6.67
CA ASP A 203 20.16 -26.40 7.15
C ASP A 203 21.04 -25.53 6.24
N SER A 204 20.70 -25.45 4.94
CA SER A 204 21.44 -24.65 3.97
C SER A 204 21.30 -23.15 4.23
N ILE A 205 22.43 -22.46 4.28
CA ILE A 205 22.54 -21.01 4.45
C ILE A 205 23.76 -20.50 3.68
N SER A 206 23.65 -19.33 3.05
CA SER A 206 24.79 -18.72 2.33
C SER A 206 24.70 -17.20 2.32
N LEU A 207 25.82 -16.52 2.08
CA LEU A 207 25.84 -15.07 1.88
C LEU A 207 25.18 -14.71 0.55
N THR A 208 24.41 -13.62 0.54
CA THR A 208 24.05 -12.94 -0.71
C THR A 208 25.23 -12.12 -1.23
N GLU A 209 25.09 -11.49 -2.39
CA GLU A 209 26.12 -10.57 -2.87
C GLU A 209 26.30 -9.35 -1.94
N LEU A 210 25.19 -8.81 -1.42
CA LEU A 210 25.22 -7.79 -0.37
C LEU A 210 25.92 -8.31 0.89
N GLY A 211 25.65 -9.55 1.28
CA GLY A 211 26.30 -10.22 2.41
C GLY A 211 27.81 -10.33 2.26
N LYS A 212 28.31 -10.70 1.08
CA LYS A 212 29.76 -10.78 0.82
C LYS A 212 30.43 -9.42 0.95
N GLN A 213 29.88 -8.39 0.30
CA GLN A 213 30.40 -7.01 0.41
C GLN A 213 30.40 -6.53 1.87
N TYR A 214 29.34 -6.86 2.61
CA TYR A 214 29.25 -6.53 4.04
C TYR A 214 30.36 -7.18 4.87
N VAL A 215 30.73 -8.43 4.56
CA VAL A 215 31.85 -9.13 5.22
C VAL A 215 33.19 -8.54 4.80
N GLU A 216 33.37 -8.20 3.52
CA GLU A 216 34.59 -7.56 3.00
C GLU A 216 34.88 -6.21 3.66
N TYR A 217 33.83 -5.45 3.97
CA TYR A 217 33.92 -4.15 4.66
C TYR A 217 34.06 -4.23 6.18
N LYS A 218 34.27 -5.42 6.74
CA LYS A 218 34.52 -5.60 8.17
C LYS A 218 35.69 -4.76 8.68
N ASP A 219 35.47 -4.06 9.79
CA ASP A 219 36.55 -3.41 10.53
C ASP A 219 37.51 -4.48 11.09
N LYS A 220 38.78 -4.42 10.65
CA LYS A 220 39.81 -5.38 11.06
C LYS A 220 40.31 -5.15 12.49
N VAL A 221 40.16 -3.92 13.00
CA VAL A 221 40.60 -3.52 14.34
C VAL A 221 39.48 -3.70 15.35
N LEU A 222 38.24 -3.34 14.99
CA LEU A 222 37.07 -3.41 15.86
C LEU A 222 35.92 -4.21 15.20
N PRO A 223 36.09 -5.54 15.00
CA PRO A 223 35.15 -6.37 14.25
C PRO A 223 33.75 -6.50 14.89
N GLU A 224 33.61 -6.14 16.16
CA GLU A 224 32.34 -6.15 16.90
C GLU A 224 31.49 -4.90 16.61
N ARG A 225 32.05 -3.87 15.96
CA ARG A 225 31.36 -2.63 15.60
C ARG A 225 31.07 -2.60 14.12
N LEU A 226 29.95 -1.98 13.76
CA LEU A 226 29.63 -1.67 12.37
C LEU A 226 30.65 -0.66 11.84
N SER A 227 31.40 -1.02 10.79
CA SER A 227 32.29 -0.07 10.11
C SER A 227 31.49 1.00 9.38
N GLU A 228 32.13 2.12 9.04
CA GLU A 228 31.48 3.17 8.24
C GLU A 228 31.07 2.66 6.86
N GLU A 229 31.89 1.79 6.27
CA GLU A 229 31.62 1.16 4.98
C GLU A 229 30.44 0.18 5.05
N GLN A 230 30.35 -0.62 6.12
CA GLN A 230 29.20 -1.50 6.37
C GLN A 230 27.92 -0.70 6.59
N ALA A 231 27.98 0.38 7.37
CA ALA A 231 26.86 1.28 7.61
C ALA A 231 26.40 1.94 6.31
N ARG A 232 27.33 2.44 5.49
CA ARG A 232 27.04 3.05 4.19
C ARG A 232 26.41 2.05 3.23
N LEU A 233 26.97 0.83 3.11
CA LEU A 233 26.44 -0.24 2.27
C LEU A 233 24.98 -0.56 2.62
N LEU A 234 24.69 -0.78 3.91
CA LEU A 234 23.34 -1.07 4.36
C LEU A 234 22.40 0.13 4.19
N CYS A 235 22.87 1.34 4.47
CA CYS A 235 22.10 2.57 4.29
C CYS A 235 21.66 2.72 2.82
N ASP A 236 22.59 2.55 1.88
CA ASP A 236 22.31 2.65 0.45
C ASP A 236 21.30 1.58 0.00
N PHE A 237 21.47 0.34 0.49
CA PHE A 237 20.55 -0.75 0.18
C PHE A 237 19.12 -0.48 0.70
N VAL A 238 18.98 -0.08 1.97
CA VAL A 238 17.70 0.25 2.60
C VAL A 238 17.01 1.39 1.86
N MET A 239 17.77 2.41 1.46
CA MET A 239 17.27 3.60 0.76
C MET A 239 16.74 3.30 -0.64
N GLN A 240 17.37 2.35 -1.34
CA GLN A 240 16.94 1.91 -2.67
C GLN A 240 15.80 0.89 -2.61
N ASN A 241 15.71 0.11 -1.53
CA ASN A 241 14.81 -1.04 -1.42
C ASN A 241 13.94 -1.02 -0.16
N PRO A 242 13.23 0.07 0.18
CA PRO A 242 12.56 0.20 1.47
C PRO A 242 11.45 -0.77 1.80
N TYR A 243 10.93 -1.45 0.79
CA TYR A 243 9.83 -2.40 0.90
C TYR A 243 10.29 -3.84 0.71
N GLU A 244 11.59 -4.06 0.71
CA GLU A 244 12.16 -5.37 0.42
C GLU A 244 11.88 -6.37 1.55
N SER A 245 11.76 -5.90 2.79
CA SER A 245 11.51 -6.75 3.95
C SER A 245 10.84 -5.99 5.10
N SER A 246 10.42 -6.73 6.13
CA SER A 246 9.78 -6.13 7.31
C SER A 246 10.78 -5.30 8.12
N VAL A 247 12.03 -5.75 8.24
CA VAL A 247 13.07 -5.00 8.97
C VAL A 247 13.44 -3.73 8.21
N ILE A 248 13.68 -3.82 6.91
CA ILE A 248 14.07 -2.69 6.07
C ILE A 248 12.98 -1.61 6.12
N LEU A 249 11.71 -2.02 6.01
CA LEU A 249 10.58 -1.10 6.16
C LEU A 249 10.55 -0.45 7.54
N GLY A 250 10.85 -1.17 8.62
CA GLY A 250 10.87 -0.60 9.96
C GLY A 250 11.97 0.45 10.16
N ILE A 251 13.15 0.24 9.57
CA ILE A 251 14.22 1.25 9.54
C ILE A 251 13.74 2.50 8.80
N ALA A 252 13.17 2.33 7.61
CA ALA A 252 12.66 3.46 6.83
C ALA A 252 11.53 4.20 7.59
N ALA A 253 10.60 3.44 8.16
CA ALA A 253 9.42 3.99 8.83
C ALA A 253 9.76 4.78 10.09
N VAL A 254 10.77 4.39 10.87
CA VAL A 254 11.18 5.17 12.05
C VAL A 254 11.83 6.50 11.64
N VAL A 255 12.63 6.53 10.56
CA VAL A 255 13.25 7.75 10.04
C VAL A 255 12.18 8.71 9.52
N GLU A 256 11.22 8.19 8.75
CA GLU A 256 10.06 8.97 8.28
C GLU A 256 9.18 9.47 9.43
N SER A 257 9.04 8.68 10.50
CA SER A 257 8.30 9.07 11.69
C SER A 257 8.95 10.27 12.40
N VAL A 258 10.27 10.26 12.53
CA VAL A 258 11.02 11.40 13.07
C VAL A 258 10.88 12.62 12.15
N PHE A 259 10.96 12.43 10.82
CA PHE A 259 10.77 13.51 9.85
C PHE A 259 9.35 14.09 9.84
N ALA A 260 8.33 13.26 10.05
CA ALA A 260 6.95 13.73 10.17
C ALA A 260 6.76 14.56 11.45
N LEU A 261 7.27 14.07 12.59
CA LEU A 261 7.17 14.75 13.88
C LEU A 261 8.02 16.02 13.97
N SER A 262 9.16 16.07 13.28
CA SER A 262 10.06 17.24 13.30
C SER A 262 9.41 18.52 12.78
N LYS A 263 8.33 18.40 11.99
CA LYS A 263 7.51 19.53 11.54
C LYS A 263 6.81 20.27 12.69
N ASN A 264 6.56 19.56 13.80
CA ASN A 264 5.89 20.12 14.98
C ASN A 264 6.88 20.45 16.10
N THR A 265 7.90 19.62 16.32
CA THR A 265 8.87 19.79 17.41
C THR A 265 10.21 19.18 17.05
N TYR A 266 11.30 19.92 17.25
CA TYR A 266 12.67 19.45 17.02
C TYR A 266 13.62 19.90 18.15
N PRO A 267 14.49 19.01 18.70
CA PRO A 267 14.58 17.58 18.40
C PRO A 267 13.32 16.82 18.81
N VAL A 268 13.05 15.68 18.16
CA VAL A 268 11.80 14.94 18.38
C VAL A 268 11.86 14.22 19.72
N PRO A 269 10.94 14.46 20.66
CA PRO A 269 10.93 13.76 21.94
C PRO A 269 10.65 12.26 21.74
N MET A 270 11.46 11.40 22.37
CA MET A 270 11.34 9.94 22.28
C MET A 270 9.94 9.45 22.65
N LYS A 271 9.31 10.07 23.66
CA LYS A 271 7.93 9.76 24.07
C LYS A 271 6.91 9.96 22.95
N GLN A 272 7.05 11.03 22.16
CA GLN A 272 6.16 11.28 21.03
C GLN A 272 6.42 10.27 19.90
N LEU A 273 7.69 9.95 19.64
CA LEU A 273 8.05 8.97 18.63
C LEU A 273 7.48 7.58 18.94
N ILE A 274 7.52 7.13 20.20
CA ILE A 274 7.01 5.82 20.60
C ILE A 274 5.53 5.64 20.25
N GLU A 275 4.70 6.66 20.51
CA GLU A 275 3.28 6.61 20.19
C GLU A 275 3.03 6.73 18.68
N PHE A 276 3.71 7.68 18.03
CA PHE A 276 3.52 7.92 16.61
C PHE A 276 4.02 6.77 15.73
N TYR A 277 5.18 6.20 16.03
CA TYR A 277 5.80 5.14 15.23
C TYR A 277 4.91 3.89 15.19
N ALA A 278 4.31 3.49 16.32
CA ALA A 278 3.41 2.34 16.35
C ALA A 278 2.20 2.53 15.42
N PHE A 279 1.65 3.76 15.36
CA PHE A 279 0.57 4.10 14.44
C PHE A 279 1.06 4.13 12.99
N TYR A 280 2.15 4.85 12.72
CA TYR A 280 2.73 5.02 11.39
C TYR A 280 3.13 3.68 10.75
N ALA A 281 3.70 2.76 11.53
CA ALA A 281 4.10 1.43 11.10
C ALA A 281 2.91 0.45 10.92
N GLY A 282 1.67 0.88 11.15
CA GLY A 282 0.49 0.01 11.07
C GLY A 282 0.45 -1.06 12.16
N LYS A 283 1.11 -0.80 13.29
CA LYS A 283 1.30 -1.71 14.44
C LYS A 283 0.51 -1.31 15.68
N TYR A 284 -0.41 -0.34 15.56
CA TYR A 284 -1.23 0.13 16.66
C TYR A 284 -1.96 -1.01 17.41
N PHE A 285 -2.56 -1.96 16.68
CA PHE A 285 -3.25 -3.11 17.28
C PHE A 285 -2.34 -4.29 17.64
N ASP A 286 -1.10 -4.32 17.13
CA ASP A 286 -0.14 -5.41 17.36
C ASP A 286 0.77 -5.10 18.56
N TRP A 287 1.21 -3.85 18.70
CA TRP A 287 2.05 -3.35 19.81
C TRP A 287 1.18 -2.63 20.84
N GLN A 288 0.28 -3.38 21.47
CA GLN A 288 -0.73 -2.83 22.38
C GLN A 288 -0.14 -2.30 23.70
N THR A 289 0.95 -2.89 24.18
CA THR A 289 1.56 -2.50 25.47
C THR A 289 2.59 -1.40 25.28
N SER A 290 2.71 -0.50 26.26
CA SER A 290 3.76 0.54 26.26
C SER A 290 5.16 -0.05 26.16
N LYS A 291 5.38 -1.25 26.73
CA LYS A 291 6.64 -1.99 26.63
C LYS A 291 6.92 -2.45 25.19
N ALA A 292 5.92 -2.97 24.47
CA ALA A 292 6.08 -3.40 23.08
C ALA A 292 6.40 -2.20 22.17
N LYS A 293 5.64 -1.11 22.30
CA LYS A 293 5.90 0.14 21.56
C LYS A 293 7.30 0.67 21.83
N TYR A 294 7.69 0.72 23.10
CA TYR A 294 9.01 1.16 23.53
C TYR A 294 10.12 0.31 22.91
N ASN A 295 10.04 -1.01 23.05
CA ASN A 295 11.06 -1.93 22.56
C ASN A 295 11.21 -1.82 21.05
N ALA A 296 10.11 -1.89 20.29
CA ALA A 296 10.15 -1.81 18.84
C ALA A 296 10.68 -0.45 18.36
N THR A 297 10.20 0.66 18.93
CA THR A 297 10.68 2.00 18.56
C THR A 297 12.16 2.16 18.86
N ARG A 298 12.60 1.72 20.04
CA ARG A 298 14.00 1.83 20.45
C ARG A 298 14.90 0.96 19.58
N MET A 299 14.49 -0.27 19.26
CA MET A 299 15.17 -1.16 18.33
C MET A 299 15.36 -0.51 16.95
N TYR A 300 14.29 -0.05 16.31
CA TYR A 300 14.42 0.57 14.98
C TYR A 300 15.19 1.90 15.03
N SER A 301 15.05 2.67 16.12
CA SER A 301 15.87 3.88 16.31
C SER A 301 17.36 3.55 16.45
N ASN A 302 17.73 2.41 17.07
CA ASN A 302 19.12 1.97 17.14
C ASN A 302 19.63 1.65 15.75
N TYR A 303 18.88 0.89 14.95
CA TYR A 303 19.30 0.58 13.58
C TYR A 303 19.50 1.84 12.74
N ALA A 304 18.58 2.79 12.82
CA ALA A 304 18.71 4.05 12.10
C ALA A 304 19.91 4.90 12.61
N VAL A 305 20.26 4.80 13.89
CA VAL A 305 21.48 5.42 14.44
C VAL A 305 22.74 4.71 13.96
N ASP A 306 22.75 3.37 13.97
CA ASP A 306 23.86 2.55 13.46
C ASP A 306 24.14 2.86 11.98
N LEU A 307 23.09 3.16 11.20
CA LEU A 307 23.21 3.56 9.79
C LEU A 307 23.50 5.06 9.58
N GLY A 308 23.66 5.85 10.65
CA GLY A 308 23.92 7.28 10.57
C GLY A 308 22.74 8.13 10.08
N LEU A 309 21.53 7.57 10.00
CA LEU A 309 20.31 8.26 9.57
C LEU A 309 19.70 9.13 10.68
N LEU A 310 19.88 8.70 11.93
CA LEU A 310 19.42 9.41 13.12
C LEU A 310 20.58 9.58 14.10
N ALA A 311 20.49 10.61 14.93
CA ALA A 311 21.27 10.72 16.16
C ALA A 311 20.30 10.79 17.34
N LYS A 312 20.71 10.37 18.54
CA LYS A 312 19.80 10.40 19.69
C LYS A 312 20.49 10.61 21.02
N THR A 313 19.72 11.17 21.95
CA THR A 313 19.97 11.12 23.39
C THR A 313 18.97 10.15 24.04
N ASN A 314 18.97 10.07 25.36
CA ASN A 314 17.97 9.27 26.09
C ASN A 314 16.54 9.80 25.90
N GLU A 315 16.39 11.10 25.64
CA GLU A 315 15.09 11.79 25.64
C GLU A 315 14.64 12.27 24.26
N ALA A 316 15.57 12.45 23.33
CA ALA A 316 15.28 13.08 22.05
C ALA A 316 16.02 12.42 20.87
N ILE A 317 15.43 12.52 19.70
CA ILE A 317 15.98 12.05 18.42
C ILE A 317 16.17 13.23 17.46
N TYR A 318 17.30 13.21 16.76
CA TYR A 318 17.73 14.18 15.77
C TYR A 318 17.80 13.50 14.41
N LEU A 319 17.32 14.18 13.36
CA LEU A 319 17.63 13.82 11.99
C LEU A 319 19.05 14.27 11.65
N THR A 320 19.84 13.39 11.05
CA THR A 320 21.14 13.74 10.48
C THR A 320 20.96 14.25 9.04
N PRO A 321 21.99 14.85 8.43
CA PRO A 321 21.97 15.17 7.00
C PRO A 321 21.65 13.95 6.11
N GLU A 322 22.16 12.77 6.48
CA GLU A 322 21.87 11.50 5.80
C GLU A 322 20.41 11.09 5.98
N GLY A 323 19.84 11.25 7.17
CA GLY A 323 18.40 11.02 7.43
C GLY A 323 17.48 11.90 6.57
N PHE A 324 17.86 13.16 6.35
CA PHE A 324 17.14 14.05 5.42
C PHE A 324 17.22 13.53 3.97
N ARG A 325 18.43 13.23 3.48
CA ARG A 325 18.63 12.70 2.12
C ARG A 325 17.90 11.39 1.91
N PHE A 326 17.96 10.50 2.89
CA PHE A 326 17.25 9.23 2.92
C PHE A 326 15.75 9.45 2.76
N THR A 327 15.15 10.34 3.55
CA THR A 327 13.70 10.61 3.49
C THR A 327 13.27 11.14 2.12
N VAL A 328 14.04 12.03 1.50
CA VAL A 328 13.73 12.53 0.15
C VAL A 328 13.78 11.42 -0.89
N LYS A 329 14.84 10.61 -0.90
CA LYS A 329 15.01 9.51 -1.86
C LYS A 329 13.96 8.42 -1.67
N MET A 330 13.60 8.15 -0.42
CA MET A 330 12.50 7.27 -0.05
C MET A 330 11.20 7.68 -0.71
N GLN A 331 10.78 8.94 -0.52
CA GLN A 331 9.53 9.46 -1.09
C GLN A 331 9.50 9.35 -2.62
N MET A 332 10.63 9.60 -3.29
CA MET A 332 10.75 9.37 -4.74
C MET A 332 10.53 7.90 -5.11
N HIS A 333 11.15 6.94 -4.40
CA HIS A 333 10.95 5.51 -4.65
C HIS A 333 9.50 5.08 -4.42
N LYS A 334 8.83 5.59 -3.37
CA LYS A 334 7.41 5.31 -3.12
C LYS A 334 6.56 5.73 -4.32
N ASN A 335 6.79 6.95 -4.82
CA ASN A 335 6.03 7.49 -5.94
C ASN A 335 6.28 6.69 -7.24
N LEU A 336 7.53 6.33 -7.53
CA LEU A 336 7.85 5.49 -8.70
C LEU A 336 7.15 4.13 -8.63
N LYS A 337 7.23 3.45 -7.48
CA LYS A 337 6.54 2.16 -7.27
C LYS A 337 5.02 2.28 -7.36
N MET A 338 4.44 3.37 -6.84
CA MET A 338 3.00 3.65 -6.98
C MET A 338 2.58 3.82 -8.45
N ILE A 339 3.38 4.55 -9.24
CA ILE A 339 3.11 4.73 -10.68
C ILE A 339 3.20 3.39 -11.42
N GLU A 340 4.21 2.57 -11.13
CA GLU A 340 4.34 1.23 -11.70
C GLU A 340 3.11 0.35 -11.37
N SER A 341 2.68 0.34 -10.10
CA SER A 341 1.48 -0.38 -9.65
C SER A 341 0.21 0.08 -10.35
N MET A 342 0.07 1.38 -10.62
CA MET A 342 -1.11 1.93 -11.31
C MET A 342 -1.19 1.57 -12.78
N ARG A 343 -0.07 1.28 -13.46
CA ARG A 343 -0.07 0.87 -14.88
C ARG A 343 -0.60 -0.56 -15.13
N ILE A 344 -0.80 -1.33 -14.06
CA ILE A 344 -1.36 -2.68 -14.11
C ILE A 344 -2.91 -2.62 -14.17
N PHE A 345 -3.49 -1.47 -13.83
CA PHE A 345 -4.87 -1.08 -14.13
C PHE A 345 -4.91 -0.22 -15.41
#